data_AF-V4W6W1-F1
#
_entry.id   AF-V4W6W1-F1
#
_cell.length_a   1.000
_cell.length_b   1.000
_cell.length_c   1.000
_cell.angle_alpha   90.00
_cell.angle_beta   90.00
_cell.angle_gamma   90.00
#
_symmetry.space_group_name_H-M   'P 1'
#
loop_
_entity.id
_entity.type
_entity.pdbx_description
1 polymer ?
#
loop_
_entity_poly.entity_id
_entity_poly.type
_entity_poly.pdbx_seq_one_letter_code
_entity_poly.pdbx_strand_id
1 'polypeptide(L)'
;MLQNGRVFYPIGYGADPTGANESSDAILQALNDAFNVQSGLELLPGVKDLGGVIIDFQGGNYKISKPIRFPPGVGNVVVQGGTLRASDTFPSDGHLIELWAPNSQKLKRTDAIKIDRNYVFNGVKDQTAKTYYEDITFRDVLFDSGFRGGGIFVIDSARIRINNCFFLHFTTQGILVQGGHETFISSCFLGQRSTVGGDPGERDFSGTAIDLASNDNAITDVTIFSAAIGVLLRGQANIVTGVHCYNKATAFGGIGILVKLADAALTRIDNCYLDYTGIVLEDPVQVHVTNGFFLGDANIVLKSIKGRISGLNIVENMFNGSPARNVPIIKLDGNFSNIDQVVIERNNVNGMSLKSTAGKLSVAGNGTKWVADFSPILVFPNRISHFQYSMYVKGLPRVFVAYEVTNVSDNVVVVESDRAVTAVVSVAVDQYNMVGEGNFVM
;
A
#
# COMPACT_ATOMS: atom_id res chain seq x y z
N MET A 1 -17.73 -1.30 -48.57
CA MET A 1 -16.59 -2.02 -47.95
C MET A 1 -17.03 -2.42 -46.55
N LEU A 2 -17.16 -3.71 -46.27
CA LEU A 2 -17.56 -4.21 -44.94
C LEU A 2 -16.39 -3.99 -43.97
N GLN A 3 -16.41 -2.87 -43.23
CA GLN A 3 -15.55 -2.58 -42.07
C GLN A 3 -15.93 -3.49 -40.90
N ASN A 4 -15.74 -4.80 -41.04
CA ASN A 4 -16.22 -5.79 -40.07
C ASN A 4 -15.16 -6.13 -39.01
N GLY A 5 -14.38 -5.14 -38.56
CA GLY A 5 -13.36 -5.33 -37.53
C GLY A 5 -13.53 -4.31 -36.40
N ARG A 6 -13.61 -4.79 -35.15
CA ARG A 6 -13.46 -3.96 -33.94
C ARG A 6 -12.00 -3.95 -33.44
N VAL A 7 -11.08 -4.44 -34.27
CA VAL A 7 -9.64 -4.49 -33.98
C VAL A 7 -8.94 -3.47 -34.84
N PHE A 8 -8.22 -2.56 -34.19
CA PHE A 8 -7.51 -1.45 -34.80
C PHE A 8 -6.02 -1.65 -34.58
N TYR A 9 -5.28 -1.68 -35.67
CA TYR A 9 -3.84 -1.90 -35.68
C TYR A 9 -3.13 -0.58 -36.02
N PRO A 10 -2.37 0.02 -35.09
CA PRO A 10 -1.66 1.28 -35.36
C PRO A 10 -0.75 1.23 -36.59
N ILE A 11 -0.21 0.06 -36.95
CA ILE A 11 0.59 -0.12 -38.20
C ILE A 11 -0.21 0.28 -39.44
N GLY A 12 -1.51 -0.05 -39.49
CA GLY A 12 -2.39 0.32 -40.60
C GLY A 12 -2.60 1.83 -40.74
N TYR A 13 -2.27 2.60 -39.70
CA TYR A 13 -2.32 4.06 -39.66
C TYR A 13 -0.95 4.71 -39.86
N GLY A 14 0.09 3.92 -40.16
CA GLY A 14 1.45 4.40 -40.40
C GLY A 14 2.34 4.42 -39.15
N ALA A 15 1.94 3.79 -38.05
CA ALA A 15 2.81 3.62 -36.89
C ALA A 15 3.99 2.69 -37.24
N ASP A 16 5.18 3.01 -36.77
CA ASP A 16 6.39 2.24 -37.05
C ASP A 16 6.63 1.21 -35.93
N PRO A 17 6.41 -0.11 -36.19
CA PRO A 17 6.55 -1.16 -35.18
C PRO A 17 8.01 -1.50 -34.87
N THR A 18 8.99 -0.86 -35.53
CA THR A 18 10.42 -1.07 -35.25
C THR A 18 10.96 -0.15 -34.15
N GLY A 19 10.25 0.93 -33.85
CA GLY A 19 10.66 1.97 -32.89
C GLY A 19 11.68 2.95 -33.46
N ALA A 20 12.02 2.84 -34.75
CA ALA A 20 12.97 3.74 -35.41
C ALA A 20 12.37 5.13 -35.63
N ASN A 21 11.09 5.21 -35.98
CA ASN A 21 10.38 6.45 -36.27
C ASN A 21 9.27 6.74 -35.25
N GLU A 22 8.86 8.00 -35.24
CA GLU A 22 7.80 8.52 -34.37
C GLU A 22 6.42 7.95 -34.76
N SER A 23 5.65 7.49 -33.77
CA SER A 23 4.37 6.80 -33.98
C SER A 23 3.16 7.46 -33.32
N SER A 24 3.31 8.57 -32.57
CA SER A 24 2.20 9.16 -31.81
C SER A 24 0.98 9.49 -32.66
N ASP A 25 1.15 10.15 -33.80
CA ASP A 25 0.01 10.60 -34.63
C ASP A 25 -0.74 9.43 -35.26
N ALA A 26 -0.03 8.40 -35.72
CA ALA A 26 -0.64 7.20 -36.26
C ALA A 26 -1.43 6.42 -35.18
N ILE A 27 -0.88 6.30 -33.97
CA ILE A 27 -1.58 5.66 -32.83
C ILE A 27 -2.83 6.46 -32.44
N LEU A 28 -2.72 7.79 -32.34
CA LEU A 28 -3.87 8.65 -32.03
C LEU A 28 -4.95 8.59 -33.12
N GLN A 29 -4.56 8.49 -34.39
CA GLN A 29 -5.51 8.32 -35.49
C GLN A 29 -6.24 6.97 -35.40
N ALA A 30 -5.51 5.88 -35.16
CA ALA A 30 -6.09 4.56 -34.94
C ALA A 30 -7.11 4.57 -33.79
N LEU A 31 -6.75 5.24 -32.70
CA LEU A 31 -7.58 5.38 -31.52
C LEU A 31 -8.83 6.21 -31.79
N ASN A 32 -8.72 7.33 -32.49
CA ASN A 32 -9.87 8.16 -32.85
C ASN A 32 -10.88 7.41 -33.72
N ASP A 33 -10.42 6.65 -34.71
CA ASP A 33 -11.29 5.82 -35.55
C ASP A 33 -11.96 4.72 -34.73
N ALA A 34 -11.20 4.07 -33.85
CA ALA A 34 -11.72 3.05 -32.95
C ALA A 34 -12.82 3.59 -32.02
N PHE A 35 -12.68 4.84 -31.56
CA PHE A 35 -13.59 5.45 -30.61
C PHE A 35 -14.81 6.10 -31.29
N ASN A 36 -14.80 6.14 -32.63
CA ASN A 36 -15.98 6.45 -33.45
C ASN A 36 -16.86 5.23 -33.72
N VAL A 37 -16.43 4.02 -33.36
CA VAL A 37 -17.27 2.82 -33.45
C VAL A 37 -18.47 2.96 -32.53
N GLN A 38 -19.66 2.69 -33.05
CA GLN A 38 -20.90 2.79 -32.29
C GLN A 38 -21.48 1.40 -32.00
N SER A 39 -21.82 1.15 -30.73
CA SER A 39 -22.72 0.05 -30.34
C SER A 39 -24.18 0.51 -30.25
N GLY A 40 -24.42 1.81 -30.02
CA GLY A 40 -25.73 2.36 -29.66
C GLY A 40 -26.09 2.20 -28.18
N LEU A 41 -25.18 1.66 -27.37
CA LEU A 41 -25.36 1.41 -25.93
C LEU A 41 -24.45 2.32 -25.09
N GLU A 42 -24.84 2.48 -23.82
CA GLU A 42 -24.04 3.12 -22.79
C GLU A 42 -23.76 2.11 -21.67
N LEU A 43 -22.60 2.26 -21.02
CA LEU A 43 -22.26 1.52 -19.81
C LEU A 43 -22.82 2.28 -18.60
N LEU A 44 -22.08 3.28 -18.09
CA LEU A 44 -22.59 4.34 -17.22
C LEU A 44 -23.18 5.52 -18.04
N PRO A 45 -24.05 6.35 -17.42
CA PRO A 45 -24.59 7.53 -18.08
C PRO A 45 -23.52 8.42 -18.72
N GLY A 46 -23.58 8.58 -20.04
CA GLY A 46 -22.62 9.37 -20.81
C GLY A 46 -21.27 8.67 -21.11
N VAL A 47 -21.14 7.38 -20.81
CA VAL A 47 -20.01 6.54 -21.21
C VAL A 47 -20.47 5.56 -22.30
N LYS A 48 -20.06 5.82 -23.53
CA LYS A 48 -20.43 5.00 -24.69
C LYS A 48 -19.77 3.63 -24.60
N ASP A 49 -20.56 2.58 -24.79
CA ASP A 49 -20.04 1.23 -24.97
C ASP A 49 -19.44 1.10 -26.39
N LEU A 50 -18.13 0.86 -26.50
CA LEU A 50 -17.49 0.66 -27.80
C LEU A 50 -17.63 -0.79 -28.31
N GLY A 51 -18.32 -1.66 -27.58
CA GLY A 51 -18.67 -3.02 -28.00
C GLY A 51 -17.45 -3.94 -28.15
N GLY A 52 -16.45 -3.80 -27.27
CA GLY A 52 -15.25 -4.62 -27.25
C GLY A 52 -14.23 -4.22 -28.30
N VAL A 53 -13.96 -2.92 -28.44
CA VAL A 53 -12.89 -2.42 -29.31
C VAL A 53 -11.53 -2.91 -28.80
N ILE A 54 -10.68 -3.35 -29.73
CA ILE A 54 -9.31 -3.78 -29.44
C ILE A 54 -8.35 -2.86 -30.18
N ILE A 55 -7.44 -2.22 -29.45
CA ILE A 55 -6.24 -1.60 -29.99
C ILE A 55 -5.11 -2.61 -29.84
N ASP A 56 -4.64 -3.17 -30.95
CA ASP A 56 -3.64 -4.23 -30.95
C ASP A 56 -2.33 -3.75 -31.57
N PHE A 57 -1.28 -3.69 -30.76
CA PHE A 57 0.06 -3.28 -31.17
C PHE A 57 0.85 -4.40 -31.85
N GLN A 58 0.33 -5.63 -31.90
CA GLN A 58 0.87 -6.79 -32.60
C GLN A 58 2.32 -7.15 -32.23
N GLY A 59 2.72 -6.90 -30.98
CA GLY A 59 4.09 -7.13 -30.53
C GLY A 59 5.11 -6.10 -31.03
N GLY A 60 4.69 -5.07 -31.75
CA GLY A 60 5.56 -4.01 -32.25
C GLY A 60 6.12 -3.11 -31.14
N ASN A 61 7.23 -2.43 -31.44
CA ASN A 61 7.84 -1.41 -30.60
C ASN A 61 7.59 -0.04 -31.20
N TYR A 62 6.83 0.81 -30.52
CA TYR A 62 6.42 2.11 -31.05
C TYR A 62 7.02 3.23 -30.21
N LYS A 63 7.86 4.05 -30.85
CA LYS A 63 8.39 5.25 -30.24
C LYS A 63 7.36 6.37 -30.31
N ILE A 64 7.12 7.04 -29.19
CA ILE A 64 6.14 8.13 -29.06
C ILE A 64 6.79 9.37 -28.43
N SER A 65 6.44 10.53 -28.95
CA SER A 65 6.96 11.84 -28.50
C SER A 65 5.97 12.65 -27.67
N LYS A 66 4.73 12.17 -27.58
CA LYS A 66 3.64 12.79 -26.81
C LYS A 66 2.70 11.73 -26.23
N PRO A 67 2.01 12.03 -25.11
CA PRO A 67 1.03 11.14 -24.52
C PRO A 67 -0.03 10.66 -25.51
N ILE A 68 -0.38 9.38 -25.43
CA ILE A 68 -1.54 8.82 -26.13
C ILE A 68 -2.75 9.00 -25.22
N ARG A 69 -3.46 10.11 -25.41
CA ARG A 69 -4.61 10.49 -24.60
C ARG A 69 -5.90 9.97 -25.20
N PHE A 70 -6.72 9.30 -24.39
CA PHE A 70 -7.98 8.70 -24.83
C PHE A 70 -9.10 9.76 -24.83
N PRO A 71 -9.94 9.84 -25.88
CA PRO A 71 -11.17 10.61 -25.87
C PRO A 71 -12.05 10.22 -24.68
N PRO A 72 -12.67 11.17 -23.97
CA PRO A 72 -13.49 10.87 -22.80
C PRO A 72 -14.88 10.34 -23.20
N GLY A 73 -15.57 9.72 -22.24
CA GLY A 73 -16.96 9.26 -22.39
C GLY A 73 -17.09 7.94 -23.14
N VAL A 74 -16.14 7.03 -22.91
CA VAL A 74 -16.01 5.76 -23.64
C VAL A 74 -15.61 4.62 -22.72
N GLY A 75 -15.99 3.41 -23.10
CA GLY A 75 -15.63 2.21 -22.37
C GLY A 75 -15.74 0.94 -23.19
N ASN A 76 -15.50 -0.21 -22.55
CA ASN A 76 -15.43 -1.52 -23.18
C ASN A 76 -14.33 -1.58 -24.27
N VAL A 77 -13.09 -1.38 -23.82
CA VAL A 77 -11.89 -1.29 -24.67
C VAL A 77 -10.78 -2.19 -24.14
N VAL A 78 -10.08 -2.88 -25.04
CA VAL A 78 -8.84 -3.61 -24.74
C VAL A 78 -7.68 -2.98 -25.51
N VAL A 79 -6.59 -2.72 -24.83
CA VAL A 79 -5.31 -2.29 -25.41
C VAL A 79 -4.30 -3.39 -25.13
N GLN A 80 -3.70 -3.96 -26.17
CA GLN A 80 -2.89 -5.16 -25.99
C GLN A 80 -1.64 -5.26 -26.85
N GLY A 81 -0.67 -6.01 -26.32
CA GLY A 81 0.54 -6.44 -27.00
C GLY A 81 1.57 -5.32 -27.18
N GLY A 82 2.82 -5.69 -27.48
CA GLY A 82 3.83 -4.73 -27.94
C GLY A 82 4.42 -3.82 -26.86
N THR A 83 5.03 -2.73 -27.33
CA THR A 83 5.80 -1.80 -26.51
C THR A 83 5.50 -0.36 -26.91
N LEU A 84 5.23 0.49 -25.93
CA LEU A 84 5.25 1.95 -26.10
C LEU A 84 6.52 2.49 -25.45
N ARG A 85 7.32 3.23 -26.21
CA ARG A 85 8.57 3.81 -25.76
C ARG A 85 8.58 5.32 -25.91
N ALA A 86 8.88 6.03 -24.83
CA ALA A 86 9.13 7.47 -24.89
C ALA A 86 10.33 7.78 -25.81
N SER A 87 10.18 8.78 -26.66
CA SER A 87 11.31 9.42 -27.35
C SER A 87 12.08 10.33 -26.40
N ASP A 88 13.26 10.78 -26.84
CA ASP A 88 14.06 11.78 -26.10
C ASP A 88 13.33 13.13 -25.93
N THR A 89 12.31 13.39 -26.74
CA THR A 89 11.50 14.61 -26.72
C THR A 89 10.20 14.47 -25.92
N PHE A 90 9.89 13.29 -25.37
CA PHE A 90 8.69 13.06 -24.57
C PHE A 90 8.62 14.02 -23.35
N PRO A 91 7.45 14.49 -22.91
CA PRO A 91 7.36 15.37 -21.74
C PRO A 91 7.84 14.69 -20.44
N SER A 92 8.53 15.42 -19.57
CA SER A 92 9.07 14.87 -18.31
C SER A 92 8.01 14.71 -17.22
N ASP A 93 6.82 15.27 -17.40
CA ASP A 93 5.69 15.28 -16.46
C ASP A 93 4.43 14.56 -16.99
N GLY A 94 4.46 14.05 -18.22
CA GLY A 94 3.37 13.29 -18.83
C GLY A 94 3.46 11.78 -18.60
N HIS A 95 2.44 11.05 -19.04
CA HIS A 95 2.41 9.58 -19.03
C HIS A 95 2.21 9.04 -20.45
N LEU A 96 2.80 7.89 -20.78
CA LEU A 96 2.69 7.30 -22.13
C LEU A 96 1.23 7.13 -22.56
N ILE A 97 0.37 6.68 -21.64
CA ILE A 97 -1.08 6.64 -21.79
C ILE A 97 -1.76 7.56 -20.79
N GLU A 98 -2.77 8.30 -21.24
CA GLU A 98 -3.61 9.13 -20.37
C GLU A 98 -5.11 8.86 -20.61
N LEU A 99 -5.76 8.26 -19.61
CA LEU A 99 -7.21 8.30 -19.45
C LEU A 99 -7.57 9.54 -18.64
N TRP A 100 -7.57 10.69 -19.31
CA TRP A 100 -7.76 11.99 -18.67
C TRP A 100 -8.73 12.86 -19.46
N ALA A 101 -9.92 13.13 -18.93
CA ALA A 101 -10.86 14.05 -19.55
C ALA A 101 -10.42 15.51 -19.30
N PRO A 102 -10.62 16.46 -20.24
CA PRO A 102 -10.28 17.86 -20.03
C PRO A 102 -10.92 18.52 -18.80
N ASN A 103 -12.08 18.00 -18.37
CA ASN A 103 -12.82 18.50 -17.20
C ASN A 103 -12.39 17.85 -15.87
N SER A 104 -11.52 16.83 -15.92
CA SER A 104 -11.00 16.17 -14.72
C SER A 104 -9.92 17.03 -14.06
N GLN A 105 -9.99 17.14 -12.73
CA GLN A 105 -9.04 17.92 -11.93
C GLN A 105 -7.96 17.03 -11.32
N LYS A 106 -6.70 17.22 -11.75
CA LYS A 106 -5.57 16.47 -11.21
C LYS A 106 -5.38 16.78 -9.71
N LEU A 107 -5.29 15.75 -8.88
CA LEU A 107 -4.92 15.87 -7.47
C LEU A 107 -3.40 16.10 -7.36
N LYS A 108 -2.97 16.93 -6.39
CA LYS A 108 -1.53 17.04 -6.11
C LYS A 108 -1.07 15.78 -5.38
N ARG A 109 0.20 15.43 -5.53
CA ARG A 109 0.82 14.25 -4.88
C ARG A 109 0.71 14.28 -3.35
N THR A 110 0.68 15.48 -2.75
CA THR A 110 0.54 15.68 -1.30
C THR A 110 -0.89 15.51 -0.80
N ASP A 111 -1.87 15.51 -1.71
CA ASP A 111 -3.28 15.50 -1.34
C ASP A 111 -3.70 14.06 -1.05
N ALA A 112 -4.06 13.77 0.20
CA ALA A 112 -4.90 12.62 0.49
C ALA A 112 -6.34 12.95 0.06
N ILE A 113 -7.11 11.96 -0.37
CA ILE A 113 -8.54 12.17 -0.65
C ILE A 113 -9.20 12.71 0.63
N LYS A 114 -9.73 13.93 0.56
CA LYS A 114 -10.42 14.56 1.69
C LYS A 114 -11.78 13.90 1.84
N ILE A 115 -11.94 13.18 2.94
CA ILE A 115 -13.23 12.63 3.33
C ILE A 115 -13.92 13.66 4.20
N ASP A 116 -15.18 13.92 3.92
CA ASP A 116 -16.02 14.68 4.84
C ASP A 116 -16.12 13.89 6.15
N ARG A 117 -15.56 14.43 7.24
CA ARG A 117 -15.61 13.79 8.56
C ARG A 117 -17.03 13.75 9.14
N ASN A 118 -17.97 14.48 8.54
CA ASN A 118 -19.39 14.39 8.84
C ASN A 118 -20.12 13.38 7.96
N TYR A 119 -19.39 12.58 7.14
CA TYR A 119 -19.97 11.47 6.40
C TYR A 119 -20.41 10.38 7.39
N VAL A 120 -21.61 10.57 7.94
CA VAL A 120 -22.40 9.49 8.49
C VAL A 120 -22.72 8.58 7.31
N PHE A 121 -22.46 7.27 7.47
CA PHE A 121 -22.77 6.24 6.48
C PHE A 121 -24.31 6.18 6.30
N ASN A 122 -24.87 7.13 5.56
CA ASN A 122 -26.30 7.33 5.39
C ASN A 122 -26.86 6.47 4.24
N GLY A 123 -26.04 5.56 3.69
CA GLY A 123 -26.39 4.76 2.51
C GLY A 123 -26.44 5.54 1.19
N VAL A 124 -26.10 6.84 1.19
CA VAL A 124 -26.06 7.66 -0.04
C VAL A 124 -24.74 7.39 -0.76
N LYS A 125 -24.80 6.58 -1.82
CA LYS A 125 -23.66 6.30 -2.71
C LYS A 125 -23.14 7.63 -3.28
N ASP A 126 -21.82 7.82 -3.23
CA ASP A 126 -21.18 8.98 -3.84
C ASP A 126 -21.36 8.92 -5.37
N GLN A 127 -22.35 9.67 -5.86
CA GLN A 127 -22.61 9.85 -7.29
C GLN A 127 -21.96 11.13 -7.82
N THR A 128 -21.11 11.81 -7.03
CA THR A 128 -20.71 13.20 -7.32
C THR A 128 -19.56 13.31 -8.33
N ALA A 129 -18.71 12.28 -8.47
CA ALA A 129 -17.64 12.28 -9.46
C ALA A 129 -18.11 11.71 -10.80
N LYS A 130 -18.12 12.57 -11.84
CA LYS A 130 -18.45 12.15 -13.20
C LYS A 130 -17.40 11.17 -13.71
N THR A 131 -17.82 9.94 -14.00
CA THR A 131 -16.95 8.92 -14.62
C THR A 131 -16.88 9.15 -16.13
N TYR A 132 -15.67 9.16 -16.69
CA TYR A 132 -15.42 9.36 -18.13
C TYR A 132 -14.93 8.11 -18.84
N TYR A 133 -14.39 7.15 -18.10
CA TYR A 133 -13.81 5.93 -18.64
C TYR A 133 -14.31 4.74 -17.85
N GLU A 134 -14.71 3.68 -18.53
CA GLU A 134 -15.24 2.49 -17.89
C GLU A 134 -14.80 1.22 -18.63
N ASP A 135 -14.45 0.17 -17.89
CA ASP A 135 -14.21 -1.14 -18.49
C ASP A 135 -13.10 -1.12 -19.57
N ILE A 136 -11.99 -0.42 -19.27
CA ILE A 136 -10.80 -0.37 -20.14
C ILE A 136 -9.72 -1.28 -19.58
N THR A 137 -9.18 -2.15 -20.43
CA THR A 137 -8.13 -3.12 -20.08
C THR A 137 -6.85 -2.81 -20.84
N PHE A 138 -5.74 -2.69 -20.13
CA PHE A 138 -4.38 -2.72 -20.68
C PHE A 138 -3.78 -4.07 -20.34
N ARG A 139 -3.30 -4.81 -21.36
CA ARG A 139 -2.73 -6.13 -21.15
C ARG A 139 -1.55 -6.47 -22.03
N ASP A 140 -0.56 -7.16 -21.49
CA ASP A 140 0.57 -7.68 -22.26
C ASP A 140 1.37 -6.56 -22.98
N VAL A 141 1.42 -5.35 -22.40
CA VAL A 141 2.12 -4.18 -22.95
C VAL A 141 3.35 -3.84 -22.10
N LEU A 142 4.47 -3.56 -22.78
CA LEU A 142 5.63 -2.94 -22.15
C LEU A 142 5.56 -1.41 -22.30
N PHE A 143 5.57 -0.70 -21.17
CA PHE A 143 5.63 0.76 -21.07
C PHE A 143 7.05 1.19 -20.70
N ASP A 144 7.80 1.70 -21.66
CA ASP A 144 9.17 2.20 -21.46
C ASP A 144 9.17 3.73 -21.49
N SER A 145 9.16 4.34 -20.32
CA SER A 145 9.10 5.80 -20.19
C SER A 145 10.43 6.48 -20.53
N GLY A 146 11.50 5.75 -20.89
CA GLY A 146 12.75 6.34 -21.40
C GLY A 146 13.44 7.33 -20.44
N PHE A 147 13.22 7.18 -19.13
CA PHE A 147 13.62 8.11 -18.07
C PHE A 147 12.93 9.48 -18.16
N ARG A 148 11.69 9.51 -18.65
CA ARG A 148 10.88 10.72 -18.84
C ARG A 148 9.41 10.44 -18.49
N GLY A 149 8.85 11.22 -17.57
CA GLY A 149 7.45 11.08 -17.21
C GLY A 149 7.13 9.72 -16.58
N GLY A 150 5.96 9.18 -16.91
CA GLY A 150 5.40 7.96 -16.33
C GLY A 150 4.77 7.01 -17.36
N GLY A 151 4.23 5.88 -16.89
CA GLY A 151 3.63 4.85 -17.74
C GLY A 151 2.17 5.13 -18.08
N ILE A 152 1.27 4.87 -17.13
CA ILE A 152 -0.18 5.09 -17.29
C ILE A 152 -0.68 6.09 -16.27
N PHE A 153 -1.49 7.05 -16.73
CA PHE A 153 -2.30 7.92 -15.88
C PHE A 153 -3.80 7.69 -16.12
N VAL A 154 -4.53 7.48 -15.04
CA VAL A 154 -5.99 7.29 -15.03
C VAL A 154 -6.64 8.26 -14.05
N ILE A 155 -7.71 8.92 -14.48
CA ILE A 155 -8.52 9.77 -13.60
C ILE A 155 -10.00 9.70 -13.92
N ASP A 156 -10.84 9.75 -12.86
CA ASP A 156 -12.30 9.77 -12.95
C ASP A 156 -12.86 8.60 -13.79
N SER A 157 -12.46 7.38 -13.42
CA SER A 157 -12.76 6.14 -14.12
C SER A 157 -13.39 5.08 -13.23
N ALA A 158 -14.05 4.09 -13.83
CA ALA A 158 -14.52 2.89 -13.14
C ALA A 158 -14.01 1.61 -13.82
N ARG A 159 -13.73 0.55 -13.04
CA ARG A 159 -13.49 -0.81 -13.59
C ARG A 159 -12.36 -0.88 -14.60
N ILE A 160 -11.23 -0.24 -14.30
CA ILE A 160 -10.03 -0.24 -15.13
C ILE A 160 -9.16 -1.45 -14.77
N ARG A 161 -8.58 -2.13 -15.76
CA ARG A 161 -7.70 -3.28 -15.56
C ARG A 161 -6.34 -3.02 -16.18
N ILE A 162 -5.28 -3.13 -15.40
CA ILE A 162 -3.89 -3.09 -15.86
C ILE A 162 -3.29 -4.44 -15.50
N ASN A 163 -3.19 -5.33 -16.49
CA ASN A 163 -2.93 -6.74 -16.26
C ASN A 163 -1.73 -7.24 -17.07
N ASN A 164 -0.81 -7.95 -16.45
CA ASN A 164 0.35 -8.54 -17.15
C ASN A 164 1.17 -7.51 -17.97
N CYS A 165 1.35 -6.31 -17.43
CA CYS A 165 2.11 -5.24 -18.07
C CYS A 165 3.50 -5.09 -17.43
N PHE A 166 4.44 -4.56 -18.21
CA PHE A 166 5.81 -4.32 -17.77
C PHE A 166 6.14 -2.82 -17.86
N PHE A 167 6.60 -2.20 -16.77
CA PHE A 167 6.86 -0.76 -16.71
C PHE A 167 8.34 -0.50 -16.42
N LEU A 168 8.98 0.30 -17.27
CA LEU A 168 10.37 0.68 -17.18
C LEU A 168 10.59 2.18 -17.25
N HIS A 169 11.67 2.62 -16.60
CA HIS A 169 12.28 3.92 -16.83
C HIS A 169 11.33 5.11 -16.58
N PHE A 170 10.36 5.00 -15.68
CA PHE A 170 9.59 6.15 -15.24
C PHE A 170 10.41 7.03 -14.29
N THR A 171 10.24 8.34 -14.38
CA THR A 171 10.79 9.32 -13.40
C THR A 171 9.70 9.91 -12.51
N THR A 172 8.43 9.77 -12.90
CA THR A 172 7.27 10.18 -12.10
C THR A 172 6.58 8.94 -11.49
N GLN A 173 5.56 8.40 -12.16
CA GLN A 173 4.80 7.22 -11.74
C GLN A 173 4.81 6.15 -12.82
N GLY A 174 5.05 4.89 -12.45
CA GLY A 174 4.74 3.78 -13.36
C GLY A 174 3.24 3.77 -13.68
N ILE A 175 2.41 3.77 -12.64
CA ILE A 175 0.95 3.88 -12.72
C ILE A 175 0.46 4.95 -11.73
N LEU A 176 -0.34 5.90 -12.21
CA LEU A 176 -1.03 6.90 -11.39
C LEU A 176 -2.54 6.78 -11.60
N VAL A 177 -3.29 6.64 -10.51
CA VAL A 177 -4.76 6.62 -10.49
C VAL A 177 -5.27 7.72 -9.56
N GLN A 178 -6.23 8.52 -10.03
CA GLN A 178 -6.84 9.62 -9.26
C GLN A 178 -8.37 9.60 -9.38
N GLY A 179 -9.10 9.70 -8.28
CA GLY A 179 -10.56 9.61 -8.30
C GLY A 179 -11.07 8.26 -8.85
N GLY A 180 -12.38 8.16 -9.09
CA GLY A 180 -12.99 6.93 -9.60
C GLY A 180 -13.02 5.77 -8.60
N HIS A 181 -13.38 4.58 -9.10
CA HIS A 181 -13.53 3.34 -8.33
C HIS A 181 -13.00 2.12 -9.10
N GLU A 182 -12.62 1.06 -8.39
CA GLU A 182 -12.43 -0.29 -8.97
C GLU A 182 -11.34 -0.39 -10.06
N THR A 183 -10.17 0.19 -9.83
CA THR A 183 -8.98 -0.08 -10.66
C THR A 183 -8.24 -1.32 -10.14
N PHE A 184 -8.05 -2.31 -11.00
CA PHE A 184 -7.33 -3.55 -10.68
C PHE A 184 -6.00 -3.60 -11.42
N ILE A 185 -4.92 -3.69 -10.66
CA ILE A 185 -3.54 -3.82 -11.16
C ILE A 185 -3.06 -5.20 -10.78
N SER A 186 -2.78 -6.06 -11.77
CA SER A 186 -2.42 -7.45 -11.50
C SER A 186 -1.33 -8.02 -12.39
N SER A 187 -0.51 -8.90 -11.82
CA SER A 187 0.55 -9.64 -12.56
C SER A 187 1.55 -8.72 -13.28
N CYS A 188 1.78 -7.52 -12.75
CA CYS A 188 2.64 -6.52 -13.39
C CYS A 188 4.05 -6.50 -12.80
N PHE A 189 5.01 -6.02 -13.59
CA PHE A 189 6.38 -5.77 -13.16
C PHE A 189 6.71 -4.29 -13.35
N LEU A 190 7.22 -3.61 -12.33
CA LEU A 190 7.49 -2.18 -12.38
C LEU A 190 8.87 -1.84 -11.83
N GLY A 191 9.64 -1.04 -12.59
CA GLY A 191 10.82 -0.40 -12.05
C GLY A 191 11.37 0.76 -12.86
N GLN A 192 11.88 1.78 -12.17
CA GLN A 192 12.59 2.92 -12.74
C GLN A 192 13.89 2.50 -13.46
N ARG A 193 14.53 1.40 -13.04
CA ARG A 193 15.69 0.78 -13.68
C ARG A 193 15.54 -0.74 -13.71
N SER A 194 15.89 -1.37 -14.82
CA SER A 194 15.97 -2.84 -14.88
C SER A 194 17.08 -3.35 -13.94
N THR A 195 16.70 -4.10 -12.92
CA THR A 195 17.62 -4.68 -11.93
C THR A 195 16.96 -5.89 -11.26
N VAL A 196 17.78 -6.76 -10.69
CA VAL A 196 17.38 -7.89 -9.83
C VAL A 196 17.91 -7.72 -8.40
N GLY A 197 18.23 -6.48 -8.02
CA GLY A 197 18.87 -6.11 -6.75
C GLY A 197 20.33 -5.69 -6.93
N GLY A 198 20.82 -4.83 -6.03
CA GLY A 198 22.22 -4.37 -6.03
C GLY A 198 22.56 -3.37 -7.13
N ASP A 199 21.58 -2.62 -7.65
CA ASP A 199 21.84 -1.53 -8.60
C ASP A 199 22.71 -0.43 -7.94
N PRO A 200 23.87 -0.06 -8.50
CA PRO A 200 24.73 0.98 -7.93
C PRO A 200 24.05 2.35 -7.77
N GLY A 201 23.02 2.63 -8.57
CA GLY A 201 22.21 3.85 -8.56
C GLY A 201 20.94 3.76 -7.71
N GLU A 202 20.75 2.72 -6.89
CA GLU A 202 19.55 2.54 -6.06
C GLU A 202 19.25 3.74 -5.16
N ARG A 203 20.29 4.39 -4.63
CA ARG A 203 20.17 5.60 -3.80
C ARG A 203 19.49 6.76 -4.54
N ASP A 204 19.56 6.79 -5.86
CA ASP A 204 19.03 7.84 -6.70
C ASP A 204 17.65 7.49 -7.30
N PHE A 205 17.09 6.31 -6.97
CA PHE A 205 15.70 6.02 -7.34
C PHE A 205 14.78 7.08 -6.71
N SER A 206 13.86 7.59 -7.53
CA SER A 206 13.07 8.79 -7.26
C SER A 206 11.59 8.65 -7.62
N GLY A 207 11.26 7.77 -8.56
CA GLY A 207 9.90 7.51 -9.02
C GLY A 207 9.06 6.75 -7.99
N THR A 208 7.74 6.80 -8.17
CA THR A 208 6.79 5.92 -7.49
C THR A 208 6.33 4.84 -8.47
N ALA A 209 6.32 3.57 -8.11
CA ALA A 209 5.84 2.57 -9.06
C ALA A 209 4.31 2.65 -9.25
N ILE A 210 3.54 2.64 -8.16
CA ILE A 210 2.07 2.75 -8.17
C ILE A 210 1.62 3.83 -7.19
N ASP A 211 0.83 4.80 -7.65
CA ASP A 211 0.18 5.83 -6.82
C ASP A 211 -1.34 5.76 -7.01
N LEU A 212 -2.06 5.33 -5.98
CA LEU A 212 -3.51 5.21 -5.95
C LEU A 212 -4.15 6.27 -5.04
N ALA A 213 -4.59 7.38 -5.64
CA ALA A 213 -5.51 8.32 -5.00
C ALA A 213 -6.94 8.05 -5.45
N SER A 214 -7.41 6.84 -5.18
CA SER A 214 -8.72 6.32 -5.57
C SER A 214 -9.18 5.27 -4.55
N ASN A 215 -10.48 4.97 -4.55
CA ASN A 215 -11.10 4.04 -3.60
C ASN A 215 -11.43 2.70 -4.27
N ASP A 216 -11.58 1.64 -3.45
CA ASP A 216 -12.08 0.32 -3.87
C ASP A 216 -11.20 -0.39 -4.92
N ASN A 217 -9.89 -0.17 -4.88
CA ASN A 217 -8.93 -0.74 -5.84
C ASN A 217 -8.27 -2.01 -5.30
N ALA A 218 -7.69 -2.79 -6.21
CA ALA A 218 -6.91 -3.98 -5.89
C ALA A 218 -5.56 -3.97 -6.61
N ILE A 219 -4.49 -4.25 -5.86
CA ILE A 219 -3.16 -4.56 -6.39
C ILE A 219 -2.86 -6.02 -6.02
N THR A 220 -2.69 -6.89 -7.02
CA THR A 220 -2.57 -8.33 -6.83
C THR A 220 -1.40 -8.91 -7.63
N ASP A 221 -0.49 -9.64 -6.97
CA ASP A 221 0.63 -10.35 -7.62
C ASP A 221 1.53 -9.44 -8.46
N VAL A 222 1.95 -8.30 -7.89
CA VAL A 222 2.79 -7.30 -8.58
C VAL A 222 4.21 -7.33 -8.01
N THR A 223 5.21 -7.26 -8.89
CA THR A 223 6.62 -7.13 -8.48
C THR A 223 7.14 -5.73 -8.78
N ILE A 224 7.72 -5.08 -7.77
CA ILE A 224 8.30 -3.75 -7.85
C ILE A 224 9.79 -3.82 -7.51
N PHE A 225 10.63 -3.62 -8.51
CA PHE A 225 12.07 -3.90 -8.43
C PHE A 225 12.96 -2.65 -8.37
N SER A 226 12.42 -1.46 -8.68
CA SER A 226 13.15 -0.19 -8.52
C SER A 226 12.22 1.01 -8.51
N ALA A 227 12.18 1.73 -7.39
CA ALA A 227 11.40 2.94 -7.18
C ALA A 227 11.78 3.52 -5.82
N ALA A 228 11.62 4.83 -5.63
CA ALA A 228 11.69 5.43 -4.29
C ALA A 228 10.54 4.93 -3.40
N ILE A 229 9.34 4.86 -3.96
CA ILE A 229 8.15 4.33 -3.29
C ILE A 229 7.57 3.22 -4.18
N GLY A 230 7.38 2.03 -3.63
CA GLY A 230 6.72 0.96 -4.37
C GLY A 230 5.24 1.29 -4.60
N VAL A 231 4.44 1.22 -3.55
CA VAL A 231 3.01 1.53 -3.57
C VAL A 231 2.72 2.73 -2.67
N LEU A 232 2.06 3.75 -3.20
CA LEU A 232 1.52 4.88 -2.46
C LEU A 232 -0.01 4.83 -2.49
N LEU A 233 -0.64 4.65 -1.33
CA LEU A 233 -2.09 4.64 -1.17
C LEU A 233 -2.57 5.97 -0.55
N ARG A 234 -3.44 6.66 -1.26
CA ARG A 234 -4.06 7.95 -0.89
C ARG A 234 -5.59 7.94 -0.99
N GLY A 235 -6.19 6.80 -1.34
CA GLY A 235 -7.63 6.53 -1.28
C GLY A 235 -7.98 5.30 -0.43
N GLN A 236 -9.25 5.16 -0.08
CA GLN A 236 -9.76 4.25 0.94
C GLN A 236 -10.05 2.84 0.39
N ALA A 237 -10.26 1.90 1.31
CA ALA A 237 -10.85 0.59 1.04
C ALA A 237 -10.07 -0.29 0.05
N ASN A 238 -8.79 0.03 -0.17
CA ASN A 238 -7.93 -0.68 -1.09
C ASN A 238 -7.42 -2.00 -0.50
N ILE A 239 -7.11 -2.96 -1.38
CA ILE A 239 -6.39 -4.19 -1.04
C ILE A 239 -5.09 -4.29 -1.81
N VAL A 240 -4.02 -4.65 -1.10
CA VAL A 240 -2.69 -4.96 -1.66
C VAL A 240 -2.35 -6.38 -1.25
N THR A 241 -2.22 -7.28 -2.22
CA THR A 241 -1.96 -8.70 -1.95
C THR A 241 -0.97 -9.33 -2.93
N GLY A 242 -0.12 -10.23 -2.46
CA GLY A 242 0.89 -10.88 -3.31
C GLY A 242 1.94 -9.92 -3.88
N VAL A 243 2.10 -8.72 -3.31
CA VAL A 243 3.03 -7.72 -3.83
C VAL A 243 4.44 -7.97 -3.30
N HIS A 244 5.41 -8.07 -4.21
CA HIS A 244 6.82 -8.17 -3.89
C HIS A 244 7.51 -6.83 -4.13
N CYS A 245 7.93 -6.16 -3.06
CA CYS A 245 8.71 -4.94 -3.13
C CYS A 245 10.18 -5.24 -2.77
N TYR A 246 11.07 -5.11 -3.76
CA TYR A 246 12.51 -5.01 -3.57
C TYR A 246 13.04 -3.75 -4.27
N ASN A 247 12.26 -2.67 -4.17
CA ASN A 247 12.63 -1.34 -4.65
C ASN A 247 13.72 -0.72 -3.76
N LYS A 248 13.86 0.61 -3.77
CA LYS A 248 14.84 1.30 -2.93
C LYS A 248 14.70 0.88 -1.46
N ALA A 249 15.80 0.42 -0.88
CA ALA A 249 15.86 -0.05 0.49
C ALA A 249 15.53 1.06 1.48
N THR A 250 14.96 0.68 2.63
CA THR A 250 14.65 1.62 3.72
C THR A 250 15.91 2.31 4.24
N ALA A 251 17.06 1.64 4.22
CA ALA A 251 18.35 2.24 4.59
C ALA A 251 18.77 3.41 3.69
N PHE A 252 18.23 3.50 2.47
CA PHE A 252 18.47 4.62 1.54
C PHE A 252 17.29 5.61 1.50
N GLY A 253 16.28 5.43 2.36
CA GLY A 253 15.08 6.27 2.40
C GLY A 253 13.97 5.83 1.45
N GLY A 254 14.03 4.62 0.91
CA GLY A 254 12.92 4.05 0.13
C GLY A 254 11.82 3.45 1.00
N ILE A 255 10.62 3.35 0.43
CA ILE A 255 9.43 2.78 1.09
C ILE A 255 8.81 1.74 0.17
N GLY A 256 8.48 0.56 0.69
CA GLY A 256 7.81 -0.49 -0.07
C GLY A 256 6.34 -0.13 -0.29
N ILE A 257 5.61 0.06 0.82
CA ILE A 257 4.20 0.47 0.79
C ILE A 257 3.99 1.64 1.76
N LEU A 258 3.43 2.74 1.27
CA LEU A 258 3.06 3.91 2.06
C LEU A 258 1.55 4.08 2.06
N VAL A 259 0.93 3.96 3.23
CA VAL A 259 -0.49 4.30 3.46
C VAL A 259 -0.56 5.73 3.98
N LYS A 260 -1.01 6.64 3.13
CA LYS A 260 -1.03 8.09 3.36
C LYS A 260 -2.46 8.62 3.56
N LEU A 261 -3.21 7.97 4.43
CA LEU A 261 -4.60 8.30 4.73
C LEU A 261 -4.86 8.29 6.23
N ALA A 262 -4.49 9.39 6.86
CA ALA A 262 -4.83 9.63 8.25
C ALA A 262 -6.36 9.55 8.44
N ASP A 263 -6.79 8.83 9.48
CA ASP A 263 -8.17 8.70 9.96
C ASP A 263 -9.14 7.82 9.15
N ALA A 264 -8.78 7.29 7.98
CA ALA A 264 -9.78 6.64 7.12
C ALA A 264 -9.25 5.68 6.05
N ALA A 265 -8.15 4.96 6.32
CA ALA A 265 -7.51 4.12 5.32
C ALA A 265 -8.37 2.92 4.87
N LEU A 266 -9.03 2.20 5.79
CA LEU A 266 -9.83 0.99 5.49
C LEU A 266 -9.06 -0.05 4.65
N THR A 267 -7.74 -0.11 4.79
CA THR A 267 -6.83 -0.78 3.85
C THR A 267 -6.41 -2.15 4.35
N ARG A 268 -6.32 -3.12 3.43
CA ARG A 268 -5.81 -4.47 3.69
C ARG A 268 -4.51 -4.69 2.93
N ILE A 269 -3.47 -5.11 3.63
CA ILE A 269 -2.18 -5.52 3.09
C ILE A 269 -1.96 -6.97 3.51
N ASP A 270 -1.99 -7.88 2.56
CA ASP A 270 -1.99 -9.32 2.83
C ASP A 270 -0.95 -10.04 1.97
N ASN A 271 -0.25 -11.03 2.52
CA ASN A 271 0.63 -11.92 1.75
C ASN A 271 1.66 -11.18 0.86
N CYS A 272 2.19 -10.06 1.34
CA CYS A 272 3.20 -9.26 0.62
C CYS A 272 4.62 -9.67 1.03
N TYR A 273 5.57 -9.60 0.09
CA TYR A 273 6.99 -9.81 0.35
C TYR A 273 7.75 -8.47 0.26
N LEU A 274 8.37 -8.07 1.36
CA LEU A 274 9.07 -6.81 1.54
C LEU A 274 10.56 -7.09 1.75
N ASP A 275 11.38 -6.86 0.73
CA ASP A 275 12.82 -7.19 0.72
C ASP A 275 13.67 -5.92 0.88
N TYR A 276 14.31 -5.75 2.04
CA TYR A 276 15.06 -4.56 2.48
C TYR A 276 14.28 -3.24 2.54
N THR A 277 12.98 -3.26 2.26
CA THR A 277 12.09 -2.10 2.25
C THR A 277 10.88 -2.34 3.14
N GLY A 278 10.31 -1.30 3.73
CA GLY A 278 9.28 -1.42 4.77
C GLY A 278 7.90 -0.92 4.38
N ILE A 279 6.98 -0.97 5.34
CA ILE A 279 5.67 -0.33 5.26
C ILE A 279 5.68 0.92 6.16
N VAL A 280 5.06 2.00 5.70
CA VAL A 280 4.82 3.20 6.51
C VAL A 280 3.32 3.48 6.54
N LEU A 281 2.76 3.62 7.75
CA LEU A 281 1.35 3.89 8.00
C LEU A 281 1.20 5.25 8.70
N GLU A 282 0.61 6.24 8.03
CA GLU A 282 0.33 7.56 8.63
C GLU A 282 -1.05 7.55 9.33
N ASP A 283 -1.08 7.74 10.66
CA ASP A 283 -2.28 7.68 11.53
C ASP A 283 -3.31 6.58 11.13
N PRO A 284 -2.94 5.29 11.19
CA PRO A 284 -3.75 4.25 10.59
C PRO A 284 -5.09 4.06 11.31
N VAL A 285 -6.17 4.06 10.53
CA VAL A 285 -7.52 3.71 10.99
C VAL A 285 -8.09 2.58 10.14
N GLN A 286 -8.46 1.49 10.81
CA GLN A 286 -8.95 0.24 10.20
C GLN A 286 -8.02 -0.27 9.11
N VAL A 287 -6.76 -0.52 9.49
CA VAL A 287 -5.73 -1.09 8.61
C VAL A 287 -5.40 -2.50 9.07
N HIS A 288 -5.25 -3.41 8.12
CA HIS A 288 -4.87 -4.80 8.40
C HIS A 288 -3.60 -5.16 7.62
N VAL A 289 -2.56 -5.62 8.31
CA VAL A 289 -1.30 -6.11 7.73
C VAL A 289 -1.08 -7.54 8.20
N THR A 290 -1.14 -8.51 7.28
CA THR A 290 -1.07 -9.94 7.64
C THR A 290 -0.34 -10.79 6.62
N ASN A 291 0.14 -11.96 7.06
CA ASN A 291 0.81 -12.97 6.23
C ASN A 291 2.01 -12.44 5.43
N GLY A 292 2.58 -11.30 5.81
CA GLY A 292 3.69 -10.69 5.11
C GLY A 292 5.02 -11.35 5.45
N PHE A 293 5.93 -11.36 4.49
CA PHE A 293 7.33 -11.69 4.72
C PHE A 293 8.19 -10.43 4.61
N PHE A 294 8.95 -10.10 5.65
CA PHE A 294 9.81 -8.94 5.74
C PHE A 294 11.26 -9.42 5.87
N LEU A 295 12.08 -9.20 4.84
CA LEU A 295 13.48 -9.59 4.79
C LEU A 295 14.41 -8.36 4.88
N GLY A 296 15.62 -8.56 5.39
CA GLY A 296 16.68 -7.55 5.30
C GLY A 296 16.46 -6.35 6.23
N ASP A 297 15.92 -6.59 7.43
CA ASP A 297 15.52 -5.57 8.40
C ASP A 297 14.35 -4.66 7.96
N ALA A 298 13.61 -5.09 6.94
CA ALA A 298 12.30 -4.54 6.62
C ALA A 298 11.40 -4.53 7.85
N ASN A 299 10.73 -3.41 8.11
CA ASN A 299 9.91 -3.18 9.29
C ASN A 299 8.68 -2.34 8.94
N ILE A 300 7.76 -2.21 9.90
CA ILE A 300 6.58 -1.36 9.77
C ILE A 300 6.76 -0.13 10.65
N VAL A 301 6.61 1.05 10.05
CA VAL A 301 6.66 2.34 10.77
C VAL A 301 5.24 2.85 10.95
N LEU A 302 4.85 3.07 12.20
CA LEU A 302 3.62 3.77 12.57
C LEU A 302 3.97 5.24 12.76
N LYS A 303 3.51 6.07 11.83
CA LYS A 303 3.86 7.48 11.79
C LYS A 303 2.69 8.33 12.25
N SER A 304 2.93 9.12 13.29
CA SER A 304 1.96 10.06 13.84
C SER A 304 1.97 11.36 13.04
N ILE A 305 0.81 11.74 12.50
CA ILE A 305 0.58 13.07 11.91
C ILE A 305 -0.32 13.89 12.83
N LYS A 306 -1.37 13.27 13.36
CA LYS A 306 -2.33 13.80 14.35
C LYS A 306 -2.32 13.00 15.65
N GLY A 307 -1.56 11.90 15.71
CA GLY A 307 -1.42 11.06 16.90
C GLY A 307 -2.61 10.15 17.16
N ARG A 308 -3.29 9.70 16.09
CA ARG A 308 -4.47 8.82 16.16
C ARG A 308 -4.20 7.48 15.51
N ILE A 309 -4.56 6.41 16.20
CA ILE A 309 -4.46 5.05 15.69
C ILE A 309 -5.64 4.23 16.21
N SER A 310 -6.42 3.62 15.31
CA SER A 310 -7.61 2.85 15.69
C SER A 310 -7.89 1.66 14.77
N GLY A 311 -8.22 0.50 15.33
CA GLY A 311 -8.57 -0.68 14.52
C GLY A 311 -7.41 -1.19 13.64
N LEU A 312 -6.17 -1.00 14.09
CA LEU A 312 -4.99 -1.50 13.39
C LEU A 312 -4.73 -2.95 13.82
N ASN A 313 -4.53 -3.81 12.83
CA ASN A 313 -4.09 -5.19 13.03
C ASN A 313 -2.79 -5.43 12.28
N ILE A 314 -1.73 -5.86 12.99
CA ILE A 314 -0.47 -6.33 12.40
C ILE A 314 -0.19 -7.72 12.97
N VAL A 315 -0.55 -8.76 12.22
CA VAL A 315 -0.61 -10.14 12.73
C VAL A 315 -0.06 -11.16 11.74
N GLU A 316 0.42 -12.30 12.21
CA GLU A 316 0.87 -13.42 11.36
C GLU A 316 1.96 -13.07 10.33
N ASN A 317 2.81 -12.09 10.62
CA ASN A 317 3.92 -11.73 9.73
C ASN A 317 5.22 -12.39 10.17
N MET A 318 6.09 -12.68 9.20
CA MET A 318 7.45 -13.17 9.40
C MET A 318 8.46 -12.06 9.14
N PHE A 319 9.33 -11.79 10.11
CA PHE A 319 10.40 -10.80 10.00
C PHE A 319 11.77 -11.47 10.12
N ASN A 320 12.67 -11.18 9.20
CA ASN A 320 14.01 -11.72 9.15
C ASN A 320 15.02 -10.60 8.87
N GLY A 321 15.99 -10.45 9.78
CA GLY A 321 16.97 -9.38 9.74
C GLY A 321 18.28 -9.76 10.43
N SER A 322 19.10 -8.75 10.68
CA SER A 322 20.45 -8.92 11.24
C SER A 322 20.44 -8.86 12.76
N PRO A 323 20.83 -9.95 13.47
CA PRO A 323 20.94 -9.93 14.94
C PRO A 323 21.85 -8.82 15.49
N ALA A 324 22.85 -8.39 14.70
CA ALA A 324 23.76 -7.32 15.09
C ALA A 324 23.09 -5.93 15.07
N ARG A 325 22.12 -5.72 14.18
CA ARG A 325 21.34 -4.46 14.12
C ARG A 325 20.09 -4.53 15.00
N ASN A 326 19.53 -5.72 15.17
CA ASN A 326 18.38 -5.99 16.04
C ASN A 326 17.23 -4.99 15.83
N VAL A 327 16.94 -4.68 14.56
CA VAL A 327 15.93 -3.67 14.20
C VAL A 327 14.56 -4.13 14.73
N PRO A 328 13.77 -3.26 15.38
CA PRO A 328 12.44 -3.62 15.83
C PRO A 328 11.49 -3.77 14.65
N ILE A 329 10.61 -4.77 14.71
CA ILE A 329 9.64 -5.03 13.63
C ILE A 329 8.60 -3.92 13.49
N ILE A 330 8.31 -3.21 14.58
CA ILE A 330 7.47 -2.01 14.61
C ILE A 330 8.32 -0.84 15.12
N LYS A 331 8.25 0.29 14.41
CA LYS A 331 8.81 1.57 14.85
C LYS A 331 7.71 2.60 15.00
N LEU A 332 7.81 3.42 16.04
CA LEU A 332 7.01 4.64 16.17
C LEU A 332 7.79 5.81 15.59
N ASP A 333 7.16 6.57 14.72
CA ASP A 333 7.64 7.88 14.27
C ASP A 333 6.65 8.94 14.78
N GLY A 334 7.01 9.57 15.90
CA GLY A 334 6.13 10.47 16.65
C GLY A 334 5.27 9.79 17.72
N ASN A 335 4.41 10.58 18.35
CA ASN A 335 3.62 10.15 19.52
C ASN A 335 2.14 9.94 19.16
N PHE A 336 1.54 8.89 19.71
CA PHE A 336 0.11 8.61 19.60
C PHE A 336 -0.56 8.86 20.96
N SER A 337 -1.56 9.74 20.99
CA SER A 337 -2.34 10.05 22.19
C SER A 337 -3.67 9.30 22.24
N ASN A 338 -4.15 8.82 21.09
CA ASN A 338 -5.38 8.05 20.97
C ASN A 338 -5.09 6.71 20.31
N ILE A 339 -5.13 5.65 21.11
CA ILE A 339 -4.80 4.27 20.74
C ILE A 339 -5.99 3.39 21.12
N ASP A 340 -6.67 2.86 20.12
CA ASP A 340 -7.90 2.10 20.30
C ASP A 340 -7.92 0.87 19.38
N GLN A 341 -8.32 -0.31 19.87
CA GLN A 341 -8.41 -1.52 19.04
C GLN A 341 -7.12 -1.79 18.20
N VAL A 342 -5.95 -1.68 18.81
CA VAL A 342 -4.65 -1.88 18.13
C VAL A 342 -4.04 -3.22 18.52
N VAL A 343 -4.06 -4.17 17.60
CA VAL A 343 -3.56 -5.53 17.80
C VAL A 343 -2.29 -5.74 16.97
N ILE A 344 -1.17 -5.91 17.66
CA ILE A 344 0.12 -6.24 17.05
C ILE A 344 0.60 -7.50 17.74
N GLU A 345 0.33 -8.67 17.17
CA GLU A 345 0.50 -9.95 17.84
C GLU A 345 0.80 -11.07 16.85
N ARG A 346 1.27 -12.22 17.34
CA ARG A 346 1.49 -13.44 16.53
C ARG A 346 2.41 -13.20 15.31
N ASN A 347 3.36 -12.28 15.46
CA ASN A 347 4.44 -12.08 14.49
C ASN A 347 5.67 -12.89 14.93
N ASN A 348 6.43 -13.42 13.97
CA ASN A 348 7.66 -14.15 14.23
C ASN A 348 8.87 -13.33 13.79
N VAL A 349 9.96 -13.41 14.57
CA VAL A 349 11.19 -12.67 14.29
C VAL A 349 12.40 -13.60 14.28
N ASN A 350 13.32 -13.36 13.34
CA ASN A 350 14.66 -13.93 13.33
C ASN A 350 15.68 -12.79 13.17
N GLY A 351 16.55 -12.59 14.15
CA GLY A 351 17.55 -11.52 14.14
C GLY A 351 17.00 -10.09 14.31
N MET A 352 15.72 -9.94 14.67
CA MET A 352 15.05 -8.66 14.87
C MET A 352 14.37 -8.60 16.24
N SER A 353 14.07 -7.40 16.72
CA SER A 353 13.35 -7.22 17.99
C SER A 353 11.85 -7.33 17.80
N LEU A 354 11.23 -8.30 18.49
CA LEU A 354 9.77 -8.43 18.53
C LEU A 354 9.17 -7.20 19.22
N LYS A 355 8.12 -6.65 18.60
CA LYS A 355 7.27 -5.61 19.18
C LYS A 355 5.82 -6.03 19.11
N SER A 356 5.08 -5.85 20.19
CA SER A 356 3.70 -6.30 20.33
C SER A 356 2.87 -5.34 21.19
N THR A 357 1.56 -5.32 21.01
CA THR A 357 0.63 -4.63 21.93
C THR A 357 0.14 -5.52 23.06
N ALA A 358 0.59 -6.77 23.12
CA ALA A 358 0.33 -7.68 24.23
C ALA A 358 1.62 -8.40 24.66
N GLY A 359 1.68 -8.82 25.92
CA GLY A 359 2.87 -9.49 26.45
C GLY A 359 2.52 -10.48 27.55
N LYS A 360 3.34 -11.53 27.67
CA LYS A 360 3.31 -12.45 28.81
C LYS A 360 4.72 -12.65 29.35
N LEU A 361 4.89 -12.48 30.65
CA LEU A 361 6.17 -12.69 31.34
C LEU A 361 5.96 -13.52 32.61
N SER A 362 7.00 -14.23 33.03
CA SER A 362 7.04 -14.90 34.33
C SER A 362 8.35 -14.56 35.03
N VAL A 363 8.25 -14.07 36.26
CA VAL A 363 9.39 -13.64 37.06
C VAL A 363 9.46 -14.55 38.29
N ALA A 364 10.52 -15.33 38.40
CA ALA A 364 10.79 -16.18 39.55
C ALA A 364 11.80 -15.48 40.48
N GLY A 365 11.59 -15.59 41.79
CA GLY A 365 12.49 -14.96 42.76
C GLY A 365 12.21 -15.37 44.20
N ASN A 366 13.17 -15.09 45.08
CA ASN A 366 13.01 -15.20 46.53
C ASN A 366 13.18 -13.81 47.14
N GLY A 367 12.13 -13.31 47.80
CA GLY A 367 12.10 -11.96 48.35
C GLY A 367 10.68 -11.45 48.49
N THR A 368 10.53 -10.14 48.51
CA THR A 368 9.24 -9.44 48.67
C THR A 368 8.77 -8.73 47.41
N LYS A 369 9.49 -8.86 46.28
CA LYS A 369 9.28 -8.05 45.07
C LYS A 369 9.59 -8.82 43.79
N TRP A 370 8.69 -8.73 42.82
CA TRP A 370 8.84 -9.27 41.47
C TRP A 370 8.53 -8.17 40.45
N VAL A 371 9.42 -7.97 39.49
CA VAL A 371 9.34 -6.90 38.49
C VAL A 371 9.25 -7.52 37.10
N ALA A 372 8.08 -7.43 36.48
CA ALA A 372 7.86 -7.84 35.10
C ALA A 372 7.96 -6.60 34.19
N ASP A 373 9.11 -6.44 33.52
CA ASP A 373 9.36 -5.32 32.61
C ASP A 373 9.02 -5.70 31.16
N PHE A 374 7.97 -5.09 30.63
CA PHE A 374 7.50 -5.30 29.26
C PHE A 374 8.04 -4.27 28.26
N SER A 375 8.86 -3.31 28.67
CA SER A 375 9.43 -2.27 27.80
C SER A 375 10.14 -2.81 26.53
N PRO A 376 10.84 -3.96 26.57
CA PRO A 376 11.44 -4.53 25.37
C PRO A 376 10.40 -5.00 24.34
N ILE A 377 9.22 -5.43 24.79
CA ILE A 377 8.19 -6.06 23.96
C ILE A 377 7.13 -5.05 23.52
N LEU A 378 6.68 -4.19 24.44
CA LEU A 378 5.57 -3.30 24.17
C LEU A 378 5.93 -2.18 23.18
N VAL A 379 4.95 -1.82 22.35
CA VAL A 379 5.09 -0.84 21.27
C VAL A 379 4.97 0.57 21.84
N PHE A 380 3.92 0.84 22.59
CA PHE A 380 3.64 2.17 23.11
C PHE A 380 4.38 2.39 24.45
N PRO A 381 5.03 3.53 24.66
CA PRO A 381 5.70 3.82 25.92
C PRO A 381 4.68 4.10 27.04
N ASN A 382 5.00 3.64 28.26
CA ASN A 382 4.22 3.91 29.47
C ASN A 382 2.70 3.69 29.30
N ARG A 383 2.32 2.53 28.79
CA ARG A 383 0.93 2.18 28.53
C ARG A 383 0.67 0.70 28.80
N ILE A 384 -0.08 0.41 29.85
CA ILE A 384 -0.74 -0.87 30.09
C ILE A 384 -2.22 -0.55 30.27
N SER A 385 -3.06 -1.01 29.34
CA SER A 385 -4.51 -0.82 29.39
C SER A 385 -5.15 -1.85 30.32
N HIS A 386 -4.82 -3.11 30.12
CA HIS A 386 -5.25 -4.21 30.98
C HIS A 386 -4.08 -5.07 31.41
N PHE A 387 -4.24 -5.71 32.56
CA PHE A 387 -3.32 -6.76 33.00
C PHE A 387 -4.05 -7.85 33.77
N GLN A 388 -3.48 -9.05 33.74
CA GLN A 388 -3.86 -10.19 34.57
C GLN A 388 -2.59 -10.77 35.17
N TYR A 389 -2.65 -11.22 36.42
CA TYR A 389 -1.51 -11.84 37.06
C TYR A 389 -1.90 -13.02 37.95
N SER A 390 -0.94 -13.92 38.15
CA SER A 390 -1.03 -15.00 39.13
C SER A 390 0.28 -15.10 39.89
N MET A 391 0.21 -15.52 41.15
CA MET A 391 1.38 -15.75 42.00
C MET A 391 1.34 -17.18 42.53
N TYR A 392 2.42 -17.91 42.30
CA TYR A 392 2.62 -19.26 42.80
C TYR A 392 3.77 -19.28 43.80
N VAL A 393 3.46 -19.51 45.08
CA VAL A 393 4.44 -19.59 46.18
C VAL A 393 4.93 -21.03 46.34
N LYS A 394 6.26 -21.23 46.35
CA LYS A 394 6.90 -22.53 46.47
C LYS A 394 7.23 -22.87 47.93
N GLY A 395 7.02 -24.13 48.31
CA GLY A 395 7.71 -24.75 49.45
C GLY A 395 7.28 -24.33 50.86
N LEU A 396 6.18 -23.60 51.04
CA LEU A 396 5.69 -23.24 52.37
C LEU A 396 4.54 -24.16 52.82
N PRO A 397 4.45 -24.54 54.11
CA PRO A 397 3.19 -25.01 54.69
C PRO A 397 2.13 -23.90 54.56
N ARG A 398 0.84 -24.27 54.60
CA ARG A 398 -0.37 -23.45 54.35
C ARG A 398 -0.42 -22.10 55.11
N VAL A 399 0.44 -21.15 54.77
CA VAL A 399 0.46 -19.78 55.31
C VAL A 399 0.00 -18.85 54.21
N PHE A 400 -1.03 -18.05 54.51
CA PHE A 400 -1.49 -17.01 53.62
C PHE A 400 -0.41 -15.93 53.48
N VAL A 401 -0.07 -15.59 52.23
CA VAL A 401 0.85 -14.50 51.89
C VAL A 401 0.00 -13.39 51.30
N ALA A 402 0.03 -12.21 51.92
CA ALA A 402 -0.64 -11.05 51.37
C ALA A 402 0.28 -10.44 50.29
N TYR A 403 -0.28 -10.20 49.11
CA TYR A 403 0.45 -9.61 47.99
C TYR A 403 -0.47 -8.68 47.20
N GLU A 404 0.13 -7.69 46.55
CA GLU A 404 -0.57 -6.72 45.71
C GLU A 404 0.31 -6.25 44.55
N VAL A 405 -0.33 -5.62 43.56
CA VAL A 405 0.35 -4.95 42.45
C VAL A 405 0.56 -3.49 42.85
N THR A 406 1.81 -3.04 42.90
CA THR A 406 2.16 -1.69 43.37
C THR A 406 2.57 -0.74 42.25
N ASN A 407 2.80 -1.24 41.03
CA ASN A 407 3.09 -0.41 39.86
C ASN A 407 2.62 -1.08 38.56
N VAL A 408 2.12 -0.26 37.62
CA VAL A 408 1.80 -0.61 36.22
C VAL A 408 2.30 0.44 35.21
N SER A 409 3.03 1.45 35.69
CA SER A 409 3.61 2.51 34.87
C SER A 409 4.91 2.06 34.19
N ASP A 410 5.33 2.82 33.19
CA ASP A 410 6.56 2.60 32.41
C ASP A 410 6.64 1.22 31.76
N ASN A 411 5.49 0.62 31.43
CA ASN A 411 5.38 -0.75 30.91
C ASN A 411 5.90 -1.82 31.89
N VAL A 412 5.91 -1.53 33.19
CA VAL A 412 6.39 -2.43 34.23
C VAL A 412 5.25 -2.80 35.17
N VAL A 413 5.05 -4.10 35.40
CA VAL A 413 4.17 -4.59 36.47
C VAL A 413 5.02 -5.02 37.66
N VAL A 414 4.78 -4.41 38.81
CA VAL A 414 5.46 -4.75 40.08
C VAL A 414 4.47 -5.42 41.02
N VAL A 415 4.81 -6.62 41.48
CA VAL A 415 4.07 -7.33 42.53
C VAL A 415 4.94 -7.39 43.78
N GLU A 416 4.37 -6.99 44.92
CA GLU A 416 5.04 -7.01 46.21
C GLU A 416 4.24 -7.82 47.24
N SER A 417 4.94 -8.42 48.20
CA SER A 417 4.36 -9.23 49.27
C SER A 417 4.75 -8.73 50.66
N ASP A 418 3.90 -9.02 51.64
CA ASP A 418 4.08 -8.63 53.05
C ASP A 418 5.30 -9.28 53.71
N ARG A 419 5.80 -10.37 53.14
CA ARG A 419 6.94 -11.14 53.64
C ARG A 419 7.74 -11.78 52.51
N ALA A 420 8.99 -12.12 52.81
CA ALA A 420 9.86 -12.80 51.87
C ALA A 420 9.36 -14.22 51.59
N VAL A 421 9.13 -14.52 50.32
CA VAL A 421 8.75 -15.87 49.86
C VAL A 421 9.48 -16.21 48.57
N THR A 422 9.65 -17.50 48.30
CA THR A 422 10.06 -17.97 46.98
C THR A 422 8.82 -18.15 46.12
N ALA A 423 8.67 -17.34 45.07
CA ALA A 423 7.48 -17.39 44.22
C ALA A 423 7.82 -17.18 42.74
N VAL A 424 6.85 -17.55 41.91
CA VAL A 424 6.78 -17.20 40.49
C VAL A 424 5.57 -16.32 40.29
N VAL A 425 5.76 -15.14 39.71
CA VAL A 425 4.69 -14.23 39.31
C VAL A 425 4.58 -14.29 37.79
N SER A 426 3.42 -14.69 37.28
CA SER A 426 3.13 -14.71 35.85
C SER A 426 2.15 -13.59 35.52
N VAL A 427 2.50 -12.73 34.57
CA VAL A 427 1.75 -11.53 34.19
C VAL A 427 1.44 -11.56 32.70
N ALA A 428 0.21 -11.19 32.34
CA ALA A 428 -0.21 -10.88 30.99
C ALA A 428 -0.68 -9.42 30.93
N VAL A 429 -0.32 -8.69 29.87
CA VAL A 429 -0.66 -7.27 29.67
C VAL A 429 -1.08 -7.01 28.23
N ASP A 430 -1.85 -5.93 28.01
CA ASP A 430 -2.12 -5.34 26.69
C ASP A 430 -2.12 -3.80 26.72
N GLN A 431 -2.12 -3.16 25.53
CA GLN A 431 -2.00 -1.70 25.36
C GLN A 431 -3.18 -1.05 24.63
N TYR A 432 -4.27 -1.78 24.39
CA TYR A 432 -5.41 -1.28 23.62
C TYR A 432 -6.68 -1.33 24.45
N ASN A 433 -7.58 -0.39 24.17
CA ASN A 433 -8.92 -0.38 24.74
C ASN A 433 -9.87 -1.17 23.83
N MET A 434 -10.91 -1.73 24.42
CA MET A 434 -12.06 -2.31 23.72
C MET A 434 -13.09 -1.22 23.40
N VAL A 435 -13.96 -1.49 22.42
CA VAL A 435 -15.03 -0.56 22.04
C VAL A 435 -15.90 -0.23 23.26
N GLY A 436 -15.97 1.06 23.60
CA GLY A 436 -16.75 1.56 24.73
C GLY A 436 -15.97 1.70 26.04
N GLU A 437 -14.71 1.26 26.10
CA GLU A 437 -13.84 1.52 27.24
C GLU A 437 -13.27 2.94 27.16
N GLY A 438 -13.64 3.78 28.13
CA GLY A 438 -12.87 4.99 28.44
C GLY A 438 -11.66 4.63 29.29
N ASN A 439 -10.61 5.45 29.30
CA ASN A 439 -9.55 5.31 30.30
C ASN A 439 -10.19 5.50 31.69
N PHE A 440 -10.44 4.40 32.41
CA PHE A 440 -11.04 4.44 33.75
C PHE A 440 -10.04 4.82 34.84
N VAL A 441 -8.81 5.17 34.49
CA VAL A 441 -7.78 5.58 35.42
C VAL A 441 -7.19 6.90 34.94
N MET A 442 -7.44 7.94 35.72
CA MET A 442 -6.83 9.27 35.63
C MET A 442 -5.64 9.31 36.57
#